data_AF-A0A1F3SSI6-F1
#
_entry.id   AF-A0A1F3SSI6-F1
#
_cell.length_a   1.000
_cell.length_b   1.000
_cell.length_c   1.000
_cell.angle_alpha   90.00
_cell.angle_beta   90.00
_cell.angle_gamma   90.00
#
_symmetry.space_group_name_H-M   'P 1'
#
loop_
_entity.id
_entity.type
_entity.pdbx_description
1 polymer ?
#
loop_
_entity_poly.entity_id
_entity_poly.type
_entity_poly.pdbx_seq_one_letter_code
_entity_poly.pdbx_strand_id
1 'polypeptide(L)'
;MFRLATCLILCCMLGCTTVHFRSSGQTKTLVGIKQGHYHRAQIVGEKKFFLWGLIPNSHIVWTDHEVIQMGFQSGSNISIREYQTWTNFAFTVLSFGMYIPKNYEITVYGLKAKNDQ
;
A
#
# COMPACT_ATOMS: atom_id res chain seq x y z
N MET A 1 38.87 0.43 -16.39
CA MET A 1 37.60 1.18 -16.47
C MET A 1 36.36 0.28 -16.52
N PHE A 2 36.38 -0.87 -17.21
CA PHE A 2 35.22 -1.78 -17.30
C PHE A 2 34.66 -2.33 -15.97
N ARG A 3 35.52 -2.54 -14.95
CA ARG A 3 35.09 -3.13 -13.66
C ARG A 3 34.30 -2.19 -12.74
N LEU A 4 34.41 -0.87 -12.93
CA LEU A 4 33.68 0.11 -12.13
C LEU A 4 32.22 0.24 -12.60
N ALA A 5 32.01 0.17 -13.92
CA ALA A 5 30.68 0.20 -14.53
C ALA A 5 29.81 -1.00 -14.14
N THR A 6 30.42 -2.20 -14.02
CA THR A 6 29.69 -3.42 -13.61
C THR A 6 29.21 -3.35 -12.16
N CYS A 7 29.99 -2.73 -11.27
CA CYS A 7 29.63 -2.54 -9.87
C CYS A 7 28.50 -1.52 -9.70
N LEU A 8 28.50 -0.46 -10.52
CA LEU A 8 27.44 0.57 -10.53
C LEU A 8 26.09 0.00 -10.98
N ILE A 9 26.09 -0.83 -12.03
CA ILE A 9 24.88 -1.50 -12.54
C ILE A 9 24.32 -2.51 -11.52
N LEU A 10 25.20 -3.20 -10.78
CA LEU A 10 24.81 -4.15 -9.74
C LEU A 10 24.19 -3.44 -8.51
N CYS A 11 24.68 -2.26 -8.13
CA CYS A 11 24.09 -1.47 -7.04
C CYS A 11 22.72 -0.89 -7.38
N CYS A 12 22.43 -0.56 -8.65
CA CYS A 12 21.12 -0.07 -9.06
C CYS A 12 19.99 -1.11 -8.94
N MET A 13 20.33 -2.40 -8.84
CA MET A 13 19.37 -3.50 -8.68
C MET A 13 18.91 -3.71 -7.22
N LEU A 14 19.50 -3.01 -6.23
CA LEU A 14 19.18 -3.19 -4.81
C LEU A 14 18.03 -2.28 -4.31
N GLY A 15 17.52 -1.37 -5.14
CA GLY A 15 16.49 -0.40 -4.78
C GLY A 15 15.05 -0.91 -4.94
N CYS A 16 14.73 -2.12 -4.48
CA CYS A 16 13.34 -2.57 -4.44
C CYS A 16 12.58 -1.81 -3.34
N THR A 17 11.81 -0.80 -3.73
CA THR A 17 10.86 -0.13 -2.83
C THR A 17 9.66 -1.02 -2.57
N THR A 18 9.25 -1.14 -1.31
CA THR A 18 8.12 -1.99 -0.94
C THR A 18 7.18 -1.26 0.01
N VAL A 19 5.87 -1.49 -0.17
CA VAL A 19 4.86 -1.10 0.80
C VAL A 19 4.55 -2.33 1.64
N HIS A 20 4.78 -2.24 2.95
CA HIS A 20 4.46 -3.30 3.89
C HIS A 20 3.09 -3.03 4.51
N PHE A 21 2.17 -3.98 4.35
CA PHE A 21 0.88 -3.96 5.01
C PHE A 21 0.99 -4.73 6.32
N ARG A 22 0.69 -4.07 7.44
CA ARG A 22 0.73 -4.69 8.78
C ARG A 22 -0.59 -4.48 9.50
N SER A 23 -0.97 -5.47 10.29
CA SER A 23 -2.06 -5.36 11.26
C SER A 23 -1.45 -5.10 12.64
N SER A 24 -1.99 -4.13 13.37
CA SER A 24 -1.61 -3.80 14.75
C SER A 24 -2.36 -4.63 15.79
N GLY A 25 -3.38 -5.40 15.36
CA GLY A 25 -4.22 -6.21 16.22
C GLY A 25 -5.27 -5.40 17.00
N GLN A 26 -5.41 -4.10 16.70
CA GLN A 26 -6.43 -3.23 17.33
C GLN A 26 -7.85 -3.61 16.90
N THR A 27 -8.00 -4.21 15.71
CA THR A 27 -9.29 -4.65 15.18
C THR A 27 -9.20 -6.13 14.79
N LYS A 28 -10.26 -6.91 15.05
CA LYS A 28 -10.32 -8.31 14.60
C LYS A 28 -10.46 -8.32 13.07
N THR A 29 -9.34 -8.37 12.38
CA THR A 29 -9.24 -8.51 10.93
C THR A 29 -9.05 -9.98 10.58
N LEU A 30 -10.00 -10.55 9.84
CA LEU A 30 -9.99 -11.97 9.48
C LEU A 30 -9.73 -12.13 7.98
N VAL A 31 -8.73 -12.92 7.64
CA VAL A 31 -8.46 -13.36 6.25
C VAL A 31 -9.42 -14.51 5.93
N GLY A 32 -10.66 -14.17 5.62
CA GLY A 32 -11.72 -15.13 5.32
C GLY A 32 -13.08 -14.47 5.19
N ILE A 33 -14.05 -15.17 4.60
CA ILE A 33 -15.44 -14.71 4.53
C ILE A 33 -16.13 -15.12 5.83
N LYS A 34 -16.63 -14.14 6.58
CA LYS A 34 -17.43 -14.36 7.79
C LYS A 34 -18.87 -13.90 7.56
N GLN A 35 -19.82 -14.68 8.06
CA GLN A 35 -21.25 -14.32 8.01
C GLN A 35 -21.49 -13.03 8.80
N GLY A 36 -22.22 -12.07 8.21
CA GLY A 36 -22.50 -10.75 8.79
C GLY A 36 -21.70 -9.59 8.17
N HIS A 37 -20.61 -9.86 7.45
CA HIS A 37 -19.75 -8.84 6.83
C HIS A 37 -20.17 -8.57 5.38
N TYR A 38 -21.33 -7.95 5.17
CA TYR A 38 -21.88 -7.72 3.82
C TYR A 38 -21.49 -6.36 3.21
N HIS A 39 -21.05 -5.41 4.03
CA HIS A 39 -20.72 -4.06 3.56
C HIS A 39 -19.28 -4.01 3.06
N ARG A 40 -19.13 -3.86 1.75
CA ARG A 40 -17.84 -3.61 1.12
C ARG A 40 -17.46 -2.15 1.28
N ALA A 41 -16.23 -1.89 1.70
CA ALA A 41 -15.59 -0.59 1.57
C ALA A 41 -14.24 -0.73 0.88
N GLN A 42 -13.85 0.35 0.24
CA GLN A 42 -12.63 0.45 -0.55
C GLN A 42 -11.94 1.75 -0.17
N ILE A 43 -10.66 1.67 0.16
CA ILE A 43 -9.80 2.82 0.35
C ILE A 43 -8.68 2.78 -0.67
N VAL A 44 -8.41 3.95 -1.25
CA VAL A 44 -7.31 4.15 -2.19
C VAL A 44 -6.33 5.10 -1.52
N GLY A 45 -5.07 4.69 -1.48
CA GLY A 45 -3.99 5.50 -0.95
C GLY A 45 -2.81 5.57 -1.91
N GLU A 46 -1.98 6.57 -1.70
CA GLU A 46 -0.74 6.76 -2.44
C GLU A 46 0.43 6.84 -1.47
N LYS A 47 1.51 6.12 -1.77
CA LYS A 47 2.80 6.25 -1.11
C LYS A 47 3.84 6.77 -2.09
N LYS A 48 4.54 7.82 -1.66
CA LYS A 48 5.53 8.51 -2.46
C LYS A 48 6.91 8.02 -2.05
N PHE A 49 7.68 7.62 -3.04
CA PHE A 49 9.09 7.26 -2.91
C PHE A 49 9.91 8.29 -3.67
N PHE A 50 11.07 8.64 -3.11
CA PHE A 50 11.98 9.62 -3.68
C PHE A 50 13.36 8.99 -3.90
N LEU A 51 14.14 9.63 -4.77
CA LEU A 51 15.55 9.26 -5.01
C LEU A 51 15.70 7.77 -5.38
N TRP A 52 15.04 7.32 -6.45
CA TRP A 52 15.02 5.92 -6.87
C TRP A 52 14.52 4.95 -5.80
N GLY A 53 13.77 5.46 -4.82
CA GLY A 53 13.29 4.65 -3.73
C GLY A 53 14.20 4.55 -2.52
N LEU A 54 15.22 5.40 -2.42
CA LEU A 54 16.06 5.48 -1.23
C LEU A 54 15.31 6.07 -0.03
N ILE A 55 14.37 7.00 -0.29
CA ILE A 55 13.68 7.76 0.77
C ILE A 55 12.16 7.76 0.58
N PRO A 56 11.40 7.26 1.56
CA PRO A 56 11.79 6.17 2.46
C PRO A 56 11.92 4.87 1.66
N ASN A 57 12.85 3.99 2.04
CA ASN A 57 13.01 2.66 1.44
C ASN A 57 11.71 1.84 1.46
N SER A 58 10.96 1.95 2.56
CA SER A 58 9.73 1.21 2.79
C SER A 58 8.68 2.09 3.45
N HIS A 59 7.42 1.89 3.07
CA HIS A 59 6.28 2.45 3.78
C HIS A 59 5.55 1.35 4.54
N ILE A 60 5.04 1.66 5.72
CA ILE A 60 4.15 0.77 6.47
C ILE A 60 2.74 1.33 6.41
N VAL A 61 1.79 0.51 5.96
CA VAL A 61 0.35 0.81 5.99
C VAL A 61 -0.30 -0.09 7.02
N TRP A 62 -0.95 0.53 8.01
CA TRP A 62 -1.64 -0.17 9.08
C TRP A 62 -3.08 -0.45 8.67
N THR A 63 -3.37 -1.66 8.20
CA THR A 63 -4.69 -2.04 7.67
C THR A 63 -5.81 -1.82 8.67
N ASP A 64 -5.53 -2.03 9.95
CA ASP A 64 -6.51 -1.89 11.03
C ASP A 64 -6.96 -0.44 11.22
N HIS A 65 -6.03 0.52 11.12
CA HIS A 65 -6.35 1.94 11.20
C HIS A 65 -7.21 2.38 10.02
N GLU A 66 -6.89 1.91 8.82
CA GLU A 66 -7.67 2.20 7.61
C GLU A 66 -9.10 1.66 7.73
N VAL A 67 -9.29 0.46 8.31
CA VAL A 67 -10.62 -0.14 8.55
C VAL A 67 -11.43 0.64 9.60
N ILE A 68 -10.79 1.09 10.67
CA ILE A 68 -11.45 1.91 11.71
C ILE A 68 -11.85 3.28 11.13
N GLN A 69 -10.99 3.91 10.32
CA GLN A 69 -11.31 5.18 9.65
C GLN A 69 -12.52 5.06 8.72
N MET A 70 -12.76 3.88 8.16
CA MET A 70 -13.96 3.59 7.37
C MET A 70 -15.24 3.34 8.21
N GLY A 71 -15.15 3.40 9.55
CA GLY A 71 -16.29 3.23 10.45
C GLY A 71 -16.69 1.77 10.73
N PHE A 72 -15.81 0.82 10.44
CA PHE A 72 -16.05 -0.60 10.71
C PHE A 72 -15.43 -1.02 12.04
N GLN A 73 -16.21 -1.74 12.85
CA GLN A 73 -15.71 -2.33 14.11
C GLN A 73 -14.94 -3.64 13.89
N SER A 74 -15.13 -4.28 12.73
CA SER A 74 -14.37 -5.45 12.31
C SER A 74 -14.38 -5.58 10.80
N GLY A 75 -13.25 -6.02 10.25
CA GLY A 75 -13.07 -6.28 8.83
C GLY A 75 -12.87 -7.77 8.58
N SER A 76 -13.54 -8.29 7.56
CA SER A 76 -13.37 -9.64 7.02
C SER A 76 -12.96 -9.50 5.56
N ASN A 77 -12.25 -10.51 5.03
CA ASN A 77 -11.87 -10.57 3.62
C ASN A 77 -11.13 -9.31 3.13
N ILE A 78 -9.98 -9.03 3.74
CA ILE A 78 -9.11 -7.92 3.34
C ILE A 78 -8.37 -8.33 2.06
N SER A 79 -8.57 -7.55 1.00
CA SER A 79 -7.85 -7.66 -0.26
C SER A 79 -7.02 -6.40 -0.47
N ILE A 80 -5.73 -6.58 -0.74
CA ILE A 80 -4.79 -5.49 -0.94
C ILE A 80 -4.27 -5.59 -2.36
N ARG A 81 -4.33 -4.49 -3.10
CA ARG A 81 -3.86 -4.40 -4.48
C ARG A 81 -2.94 -3.20 -4.63
N GLU A 82 -1.68 -3.46 -4.97
CA GLU A 82 -0.74 -2.42 -5.40
C GLU A 82 -0.84 -2.22 -6.92
N TYR A 83 -0.81 -0.97 -7.38
CA TYR A 83 -0.85 -0.66 -8.81
C TYR A 83 -0.16 0.65 -9.16
N GLN A 84 0.32 0.73 -10.39
CA GLN A 84 0.92 1.93 -10.99
C GLN A 84 -0.02 2.43 -12.08
N THR A 85 -0.43 3.70 -12.02
CA THR A 85 -1.15 4.33 -13.13
C THR A 85 -0.18 4.78 -14.22
N TRP A 86 -0.66 4.90 -15.46
CA TRP A 86 0.14 5.44 -16.56
C TRP A 86 0.67 6.85 -16.26
N THR A 87 -0.14 7.67 -15.59
CA THR A 87 0.26 9.01 -15.14
C THR A 87 1.40 8.95 -14.14
N ASN A 88 1.33 8.04 -13.16
CA ASN A 88 2.38 7.86 -12.14
C ASN A 88 3.68 7.33 -12.76
N PHE A 89 3.57 6.45 -13.75
CA PHE A 89 4.71 6.00 -14.54
C PHE A 89 5.34 7.16 -15.34
N ALA A 90 4.52 7.97 -16.01
CA ALA A 90 5.01 9.16 -16.72
C ALA A 90 5.75 10.13 -15.79
N PHE A 91 5.21 10.40 -14.59
CA PHE A 91 5.90 11.21 -13.59
C PHE A 91 7.22 10.58 -13.11
N THR A 92 7.26 9.27 -12.98
CA THR A 92 8.49 8.55 -12.63
C THR A 92 9.56 8.74 -13.70
N VAL A 93 9.18 8.64 -14.98
CA VAL A 93 10.11 8.83 -16.10
C VAL A 93 10.55 10.30 -16.22
N LEU A 94 9.61 11.25 -16.16
CA LEU A 94 9.88 12.68 -16.26
C LEU A 94 10.76 13.19 -15.10
N SER A 95 10.63 12.59 -13.92
CA SER A 95 11.48 12.87 -12.77
C SER A 95 12.79 12.06 -12.76
N PHE A 96 13.08 11.29 -13.81
CA PHE A 96 14.24 10.38 -13.87
C PHE A 96 14.34 9.41 -12.67
N GLY A 97 13.21 9.01 -12.09
CA GLY A 97 13.15 8.15 -10.90
C GLY A 97 13.29 8.89 -9.57
N MET A 98 13.39 10.22 -9.58
CA MET A 98 13.44 11.04 -8.36
C MET A 98 12.11 11.09 -7.62
N TYR A 99 11.00 10.84 -8.32
CA TYR A 99 9.65 10.79 -7.76
C TYR A 99 8.90 9.57 -8.28
N ILE A 100 8.65 8.61 -7.40
CA ILE A 100 8.00 7.33 -7.71
C ILE A 100 6.76 7.19 -6.83
N PRO A 101 5.58 7.64 -7.30
CA PRO A 101 4.33 7.43 -6.58
C PRO A 101 3.80 6.01 -6.84
N LYS A 102 3.53 5.25 -5.78
CA LYS A 102 2.88 3.94 -5.81
C LYS A 102 1.48 4.03 -5.23
N ASN A 103 0.47 3.51 -5.93
CA ASN A 103 -0.89 3.46 -5.41
C ASN A 103 -1.16 2.09 -4.80
N TYR A 104 -2.01 2.10 -3.80
CA TYR A 104 -2.56 0.89 -3.22
C TYR A 104 -4.06 1.05 -3.01
N GLU A 105 -4.76 -0.07 -3.13
CA GLU A 105 -6.18 -0.20 -2.83
C GLU A 105 -6.33 -1.27 -1.76
N ILE A 106 -7.08 -0.95 -0.70
CA ILE A 106 -7.49 -1.93 0.30
C ILE A 106 -9.01 -2.06 0.21
N THR A 107 -9.47 -3.25 -0.18
CA THR A 107 -10.88 -3.62 -0.12
C THR A 107 -11.11 -4.44 1.14
N VAL A 108 -12.14 -4.08 1.92
CA VAL A 108 -12.54 -4.80 3.13
C VAL A 108 -14.05 -5.01 3.16
N TYR A 109 -14.49 -6.15 3.68
CA TYR A 109 -15.89 -6.42 3.99
C TYR A 109 -16.11 -6.28 5.49
N GLY A 110 -16.82 -5.25 5.92
CA GLY A 110 -16.94 -4.89 7.32
C GLY A 110 -18.35 -5.03 7.88
N LEU A 111 -18.44 -5.14 9.21
CA LEU A 111 -19.66 -4.90 9.97
C LEU A 111 -19.67 -3.42 10.39
N LYS A 112 -20.60 -2.64 9.82
CA LYS A 112 -20.75 -1.22 10.15
C LYS A 112 -21.25 -1.10 11.59
N ALA A 113 -20.63 -0.23 12.39
CA ALA A 113 -21.17 0.09 13.71
C ALA A 113 -22.59 0.64 13.54
N LYS A 114 -23.58 0.03 14.19
CA LYS A 114 -24.95 0.54 14.23
C LYS A 114 -25.00 1.75 15.17
N ASN A 115 -24.50 2.90 14.71
CA ASN A 115 -24.77 4.21 15.29
C ASN A 115 -24.89 5.20 14.14
N ASP A 116 -26.12 5.37 13.69
CA ASP A 116 -26.78 6.67 13.45
C ASP A 116 -28.17 6.35 12.87
N GLN A 117 -29.16 6.34 13.77
CA GLN A 117 -30.55 6.64 13.45
C GLN A 117 -30.68 8.15 13.21
#